data_AF-A0A7V3RMX6-F1
#
_entry.id   AF-A0A7V3RMX6-F1
#
_cell.length_a   1.000
_cell.length_b   1.000
_cell.length_c   1.000
_cell.angle_alpha   90.00
_cell.angle_beta   90.00
_cell.angle_gamma   90.00
#
_symmetry.space_group_name_H-M   'P 1'
#
loop_
_entity.id
_entity.type
_entity.pdbx_description
1 polymer ?
#
loop_
_entity_poly.entity_id
_entity_poly.type
_entity_poly.pdbx_seq_one_letter_code
_entity_poly.pdbx_strand_id
1 'polypeptide(L)'
;MADIALTILWHQHQPYYPDDLSGENPMPWVRLHGVKDYYGMALHLWEFPEMHCTINLVPSLVLQLRAYTEQGASDRFLDVSRIPADGLSEEDCLFLLDHFFMANPDHMIRPFPRYAELYQRRALGRNSARDALRRFQPRDLRDLQVWFNLTWVHPLAIEQDDCLRTLREKGRHFTEEERDALLAKHLEILKRILPLHKELAERGQVELTTTPYYHPILPLLFDKKLAREALPEVKLPRYTGGYPEDAAVHVRRALEEHERTFGHKPKGMWPAEGSVCQAMLPLLAQHGIRWIATDEEVLSASTHGAVSRDGSGHVRNPEKLYRPYKVREGEAELCILFRDHALSDLIGFHYQRSDPHAAADHFMNCLAGIGQAASGDEPALVGVILDGENCWEHYPGGGVDFLRAFYQRCIQTPGVKPMKIGDYLERYPPRETLPHLFAGSWISH
;
A
#
# COMPACT_ATOMS: atom_id res chain seq x y z
N MET A 1 20.22 -25.86 -6.40
CA MET A 1 19.20 -24.79 -6.46
C MET A 1 19.20 -24.16 -5.08
N ALA A 2 19.35 -22.84 -5.00
CA ALA A 2 19.23 -22.14 -3.73
C ALA A 2 17.77 -22.17 -3.28
N ASP A 3 17.54 -22.30 -1.98
CA ASP A 3 16.24 -22.03 -1.38
C ASP A 3 15.90 -20.53 -1.58
N ILE A 4 14.63 -20.19 -1.58
CA ILE A 4 14.10 -18.84 -1.71
C ILE A 4 13.59 -18.36 -0.36
N ALA A 5 14.12 -17.23 0.11
CA ALA A 5 13.49 -16.43 1.14
C ALA A 5 12.65 -15.34 0.47
N LEU A 6 11.33 -15.54 0.41
CA LEU A 6 10.41 -14.57 -0.15
C LEU A 6 10.05 -13.54 0.93
N THR A 7 10.46 -12.30 0.74
CA THR A 7 10.12 -11.20 1.64
C THR A 7 9.19 -10.24 0.92
N ILE A 8 7.93 -10.19 1.36
CA ILE A 8 6.95 -9.23 0.85
C ILE A 8 6.89 -8.03 1.79
N LEU A 9 6.95 -6.81 1.24
CA LEU A 9 6.65 -5.57 1.95
C LEU A 9 5.44 -4.90 1.30
N TRP A 10 4.34 -4.84 2.04
CA TRP A 10 3.14 -4.10 1.67
C TRP A 10 3.22 -2.67 2.22
N HIS A 11 3.41 -1.68 1.34
CA HIS A 11 3.48 -0.28 1.71
C HIS A 11 2.07 0.33 1.75
N GLN A 12 1.56 0.66 2.93
CA GLN A 12 0.23 1.25 3.10
C GLN A 12 0.35 2.73 3.40
N HIS A 13 -0.12 3.56 2.46
CA HIS A 13 0.03 5.00 2.53
C HIS A 13 -1.24 5.74 2.13
N GLN A 14 -1.49 6.88 2.76
CA GLN A 14 -2.33 7.92 2.19
C GLN A 14 -1.69 9.28 2.49
N PRO A 15 -1.73 10.24 1.53
CA PRO A 15 -1.45 11.64 1.79
C PRO A 15 -2.25 12.16 3.00
N TYR A 16 -1.73 13.22 3.61
CA TYR A 16 -2.50 13.96 4.61
C TYR A 16 -3.56 14.81 3.89
N TYR A 17 -4.81 14.38 3.94
CA TYR A 17 -5.92 15.03 3.25
C TYR A 17 -6.60 16.18 4.00
N PRO A 18 -6.71 16.16 5.35
CA PRO A 18 -7.39 17.23 6.07
C PRO A 18 -6.79 18.61 5.76
N ASP A 19 -7.66 19.59 5.55
CA ASP A 19 -7.30 20.99 5.57
C ASP A 19 -7.51 21.54 6.98
N ASP A 20 -6.42 21.67 7.73
CA ASP A 20 -6.44 22.16 9.12
C ASP A 20 -6.94 23.61 9.25
N LEU A 21 -6.96 24.40 8.15
CA LEU A 21 -7.44 25.77 8.18
C LEU A 21 -8.96 25.86 8.07
N SER A 22 -9.56 25.12 7.13
CA SER A 22 -11.01 25.09 6.95
C SER A 22 -11.71 24.07 7.85
N GLY A 23 -10.99 23.06 8.34
CA GLY A 23 -11.54 21.90 9.04
C GLY A 23 -12.19 20.88 8.11
N GLU A 24 -12.06 21.06 6.79
CA GLU A 24 -12.61 20.14 5.81
C GLU A 24 -11.69 18.94 5.57
N ASN A 25 -12.30 17.81 5.20
CA ASN A 25 -11.56 16.65 4.71
C ASN A 25 -12.16 16.24 3.36
N PRO A 26 -11.56 16.70 2.25
CA PRO A 26 -12.17 16.59 0.93
C PRO A 26 -12.11 15.17 0.35
N MET A 27 -11.18 14.32 0.81
CA MET A 27 -10.91 13.02 0.19
C MET A 27 -11.26 11.85 1.11
N PRO A 28 -11.96 10.82 0.60
CA PRO A 28 -12.47 9.72 1.42
C PRO A 28 -11.46 8.56 1.54
N TRP A 29 -10.28 8.70 0.94
CA TRP A 29 -9.39 7.58 0.62
C TRP A 29 -8.87 6.82 1.84
N VAL A 30 -8.59 7.52 2.95
CA VAL A 30 -8.24 6.85 4.21
C VAL A 30 -9.35 5.91 4.68
N ARG A 31 -10.62 6.34 4.57
CA ARG A 31 -11.77 5.51 4.95
C ARG A 31 -11.99 4.40 3.95
N LEU A 32 -12.03 4.70 2.66
CA LEU A 32 -12.37 3.73 1.62
C LEU A 32 -11.29 2.64 1.48
N HIS A 33 -10.01 2.99 1.41
CA HIS A 33 -8.93 1.99 1.45
C HIS A 33 -8.80 1.34 2.83
N GLY A 34 -9.20 2.02 3.91
CA GLY A 34 -9.28 1.42 5.24
C GLY A 34 -10.24 0.24 5.31
N VAL A 35 -11.48 0.41 4.83
CA VAL A 35 -12.49 -0.67 4.83
C VAL A 35 -12.27 -1.72 3.75
N LYS A 36 -11.38 -1.44 2.79
CA LYS A 36 -10.99 -2.32 1.70
C LYS A 36 -9.65 -2.99 1.95
N ASP A 37 -8.57 -2.28 1.66
CA ASP A 37 -7.24 -2.82 1.44
C ASP A 37 -6.52 -3.08 2.76
N TYR A 38 -6.49 -2.09 3.66
CA TYR A 38 -5.75 -2.22 4.92
C TYR A 38 -6.37 -3.30 5.82
N TYR A 39 -7.69 -3.35 5.89
CA TYR A 39 -8.39 -4.40 6.60
C TYR A 39 -8.32 -5.74 5.85
N GLY A 40 -8.61 -5.75 4.55
CA GLY A 40 -8.70 -6.96 3.74
C GLY A 40 -7.40 -7.74 3.62
N MET A 41 -6.28 -7.05 3.41
CA MET A 41 -4.96 -7.69 3.37
C MET A 41 -4.57 -8.31 4.70
N ALA A 42 -4.92 -7.65 5.82
CA ALA A 42 -4.73 -8.20 7.15
C ALA A 42 -5.62 -9.44 7.39
N LEU A 43 -6.85 -9.46 6.85
CA LEU A 43 -7.71 -10.65 6.88
C LEU A 43 -7.13 -11.82 6.08
N HIS A 44 -6.50 -11.58 4.92
CA HIS A 44 -5.79 -12.64 4.20
C HIS A 44 -4.67 -13.24 5.06
N LEU A 45 -3.87 -12.42 5.74
CA LEU A 45 -2.84 -12.95 6.66
C LEU A 45 -3.47 -13.70 7.84
N TRP A 46 -4.67 -13.32 8.26
CA TRP A 46 -5.46 -14.07 9.24
C TRP A 46 -5.84 -15.47 8.75
N GLU A 47 -6.27 -15.59 7.49
CA GLU A 47 -6.59 -16.87 6.84
C GLU A 47 -5.36 -17.78 6.65
N PHE A 48 -4.17 -17.20 6.44
CA PHE A 48 -2.91 -17.94 6.17
C PHE A 48 -1.84 -17.66 7.24
N PRO A 49 -1.92 -18.27 8.43
CA PRO A 49 -1.01 -17.96 9.54
C PRO A 49 0.47 -18.28 9.27
N GLU A 50 0.77 -19.21 8.34
CA GLU A 50 2.12 -19.56 7.89
C GLU A 50 2.72 -18.57 6.88
N MET A 51 1.92 -17.64 6.34
CA MET A 51 2.40 -16.59 5.44
C MET A 51 3.01 -15.46 6.26
N HIS A 52 4.34 -15.30 6.21
CA HIS A 52 5.04 -14.24 6.93
C HIS A 52 5.43 -13.11 5.97
N CYS A 53 5.23 -11.86 6.37
CA CYS A 53 5.56 -10.69 5.55
C CYS A 53 5.81 -9.44 6.40
N THR A 54 6.23 -8.37 5.74
CA THR A 54 6.42 -7.05 6.35
C THR A 54 5.28 -6.14 5.91
N ILE A 55 4.70 -5.36 6.83
CA ILE A 55 3.74 -4.31 6.51
C ILE A 55 4.33 -2.99 6.96
N ASN A 56 4.31 -2.00 6.06
CA ASN A 56 4.71 -0.64 6.38
C ASN A 56 3.47 0.26 6.49
N LEU A 57 3.25 0.85 7.65
CA LEU A 57 2.17 1.81 7.88
C LEU A 57 2.76 3.22 8.00
N VAL A 58 2.41 4.10 7.06
CA VAL A 58 2.88 5.49 7.10
C VAL A 58 2.22 6.23 8.26
N PRO A 59 2.96 7.02 9.07
CA PRO A 59 2.38 7.71 10.23
C PRO A 59 1.25 8.67 9.88
N SER A 60 1.29 9.36 8.74
CA SER A 60 0.19 10.22 8.26
C SER A 60 -1.11 9.44 8.03
N LEU A 61 -1.03 8.19 7.58
CA LEU A 61 -2.20 7.31 7.46
C LEU A 61 -2.72 6.92 8.86
N VAL A 62 -1.83 6.51 9.78
CA VAL A 62 -2.19 6.15 11.16
C VAL A 62 -2.87 7.32 11.88
N LEU A 63 -2.34 8.53 11.72
CA LEU A 63 -2.90 9.76 12.27
C LEU A 63 -4.35 9.97 11.80
N GLN A 64 -4.60 9.84 10.51
CA GLN A 64 -5.93 10.03 9.94
C GLN A 64 -6.90 8.91 10.34
N LEU A 65 -6.46 7.64 10.38
CA LEU A 65 -7.28 6.54 10.89
C LEU A 65 -7.74 6.79 12.33
N ARG A 66 -6.85 7.28 13.20
CA ARG A 66 -7.20 7.67 14.58
C ARG A 66 -8.15 8.86 14.61
N ALA A 67 -8.01 9.83 13.71
CA ALA A 67 -8.94 10.95 13.64
C ALA A 67 -10.38 10.46 13.41
N TYR A 68 -10.60 9.51 12.48
CA TYR A 68 -11.93 8.90 12.29
C TYR A 68 -12.40 8.13 13.53
N THR A 69 -11.53 7.31 14.13
CA THR A 69 -11.95 6.31 15.12
C THR A 69 -12.03 6.84 16.56
N GLU A 70 -11.25 7.87 16.89
CA GLU A 70 -11.07 8.41 18.24
C GLU A 70 -11.57 9.85 18.38
N GLN A 71 -11.57 10.63 17.29
CA GLN A 71 -11.86 12.07 17.32
C GLN A 71 -13.16 12.44 16.59
N GLY A 72 -13.84 11.45 16.00
CA GLY A 72 -15.09 11.67 15.26
C GLY A 72 -14.90 12.44 13.96
N ALA A 73 -13.68 12.45 13.40
CA ALA A 73 -13.42 13.05 12.11
C ALA A 73 -14.28 12.39 11.02
N SER A 74 -14.55 13.15 9.97
CA SER A 74 -15.36 12.74 8.83
C SER A 74 -14.66 13.13 7.53
N ASP A 75 -15.28 12.78 6.41
CA ASP A 75 -14.96 13.26 5.07
C ASP A 75 -16.23 13.69 4.37
N ARG A 76 -16.11 14.56 3.36
CA ARG A 76 -17.28 15.08 2.62
C ARG A 76 -18.15 13.96 2.04
N PHE A 77 -17.57 12.83 1.62
CA PHE A 77 -18.33 11.70 1.08
C PHE A 77 -19.12 11.01 2.18
N LEU A 78 -18.55 10.82 3.37
CA LEU A 78 -19.24 10.26 4.53
C LEU A 78 -20.36 11.18 5.01
N ASP A 79 -20.13 12.48 5.03
CA ASP A 79 -21.13 13.47 5.45
C ASP A 79 -22.34 13.46 4.50
N VAL A 80 -22.11 13.51 3.18
CA VAL A 80 -23.19 13.40 2.19
C VAL A 80 -23.86 12.02 2.23
N SER A 81 -23.12 10.96 2.56
CA SER A 81 -23.70 9.61 2.72
C SER A 81 -24.65 9.50 3.91
N ARG A 82 -24.53 10.34 4.94
CA ARG A 82 -25.38 10.31 6.15
C ARG A 82 -26.71 11.05 5.97
N ILE A 83 -26.80 11.98 5.01
CA ILE A 83 -28.00 12.79 4.80
C ILE A 83 -29.11 11.90 4.20
N PRO A 84 -30.30 11.79 4.85
CA PRO A 84 -31.50 11.17 4.25
C PRO A 84 -31.73 11.64 2.81
N ALA A 85 -32.06 10.72 1.90
CA ALA A 85 -32.06 11.06 0.48
C ALA A 85 -33.14 12.08 0.09
N ASP A 86 -34.17 12.26 0.91
CA ASP A 86 -35.20 13.29 0.80
C ASP A 86 -34.79 14.64 1.43
N GLY A 87 -33.73 14.65 2.24
CA GLY A 87 -33.13 15.84 2.85
C GLY A 87 -31.88 16.37 2.13
N LEU A 88 -31.42 15.72 1.05
CA LEU A 88 -30.28 16.17 0.27
C LEU A 88 -30.58 17.52 -0.41
N SER A 89 -29.66 18.47 -0.29
CA SER A 89 -29.72 19.71 -1.08
C SER A 89 -29.42 19.43 -2.55
N GLU A 90 -29.68 20.40 -3.45
CA GLU A 90 -29.26 20.28 -4.85
C GLU A 90 -27.73 20.09 -4.93
N GLU A 91 -26.95 20.81 -4.13
CA GLU A 91 -25.49 20.70 -4.09
C GLU A 91 -25.03 19.31 -3.68
N ASP A 92 -25.63 18.72 -2.63
CA ASP A 92 -25.31 17.35 -2.22
C ASP A 92 -25.67 16.33 -3.31
N CYS A 93 -26.80 16.52 -4.00
CA CYS A 93 -27.19 15.68 -5.11
C CYS A 93 -26.19 15.76 -6.28
N LEU A 94 -25.71 16.96 -6.60
CA LEU A 94 -24.68 17.14 -7.63
C LEU A 94 -23.37 16.47 -7.22
N PHE A 95 -22.97 16.63 -5.96
CA PHE A 95 -21.79 15.98 -5.39
C PHE A 95 -21.87 14.46 -5.50
N LEU A 96 -22.99 13.85 -5.11
CA LEU A 96 -23.22 12.41 -5.29
C LEU A 96 -23.01 11.99 -6.74
N LEU A 97 -23.63 12.70 -7.68
CA LEU A 97 -23.59 12.34 -9.09
C LEU A 97 -22.19 12.51 -9.70
N ASP A 98 -21.38 13.46 -9.23
CA ASP A 98 -20.02 13.66 -9.71
C ASP A 98 -19.00 12.70 -9.08
N HIS A 99 -19.21 12.27 -7.83
CA HIS A 99 -18.18 11.60 -7.04
C HIS A 99 -18.51 10.16 -6.61
N PHE A 100 -19.78 9.76 -6.50
CA PHE A 100 -20.17 8.43 -5.99
C PHE A 100 -20.07 7.32 -7.05
N PHE A 101 -19.29 7.57 -8.10
CA PHE A 101 -18.85 6.59 -9.09
C PHE A 101 -17.32 6.54 -9.21
N MET A 102 -16.60 7.13 -8.24
CA MET A 102 -15.15 7.01 -8.09
C MET A 102 -14.81 5.61 -7.56
N ALA A 103 -14.91 4.63 -8.46
CA ALA A 103 -14.57 3.22 -8.27
C ALA A 103 -14.35 2.60 -9.65
N ASN A 104 -13.58 1.51 -9.74
CA ASN A 104 -13.35 0.85 -11.03
C ASN A 104 -14.67 0.40 -11.70
N PRO A 105 -15.01 0.88 -12.92
CA PRO A 105 -16.29 0.55 -13.54
C PRO A 105 -16.47 -0.93 -13.86
N ASP A 106 -15.42 -1.64 -14.22
CA ASP A 106 -15.47 -3.05 -14.62
C ASP A 106 -15.60 -4.01 -13.44
N HIS A 107 -14.91 -3.72 -12.33
CA HIS A 107 -14.79 -4.65 -11.21
C HIS A 107 -15.58 -4.24 -9.97
N MET A 108 -15.97 -2.97 -9.85
CA MET A 108 -16.66 -2.44 -8.66
C MET A 108 -18.04 -1.84 -8.97
N ILE A 109 -18.36 -1.54 -10.24
CA ILE A 109 -19.67 -0.97 -10.60
C ILE A 109 -20.51 -1.97 -11.40
N ARG A 110 -20.02 -2.38 -12.59
CA ARG A 110 -20.73 -3.28 -13.51
C ARG A 110 -21.14 -4.64 -12.90
N PRO A 111 -20.39 -5.25 -11.97
CA PRO A 111 -20.79 -6.51 -11.35
C PRO A 111 -22.07 -6.41 -10.52
N PHE A 112 -22.48 -5.20 -10.10
CA PHE A 112 -23.65 -4.98 -9.28
C PHE A 112 -24.78 -4.35 -10.12
N PRO A 113 -25.84 -5.09 -10.49
CA PRO A 113 -26.80 -4.65 -11.51
C PRO A 113 -27.43 -3.28 -11.24
N ARG A 114 -27.79 -3.00 -9.99
CA ARG A 114 -28.39 -1.72 -9.61
C ARG A 114 -27.38 -0.58 -9.67
N TYR A 115 -26.15 -0.79 -9.23
CA TYR A 115 -25.12 0.25 -9.29
C TYR A 115 -24.75 0.57 -10.75
N ALA A 116 -24.64 -0.47 -11.59
CA ALA A 116 -24.45 -0.33 -13.04
C ALA A 116 -25.58 0.45 -13.72
N GLU A 117 -26.85 0.21 -13.33
CA GLU A 117 -28.00 0.97 -13.80
C GLU A 117 -27.87 2.46 -13.46
N LEU A 118 -27.49 2.79 -12.22
CA LEU A 118 -27.29 4.17 -11.76
C LEU A 118 -26.11 4.84 -12.49
N TYR A 119 -25.02 4.11 -12.73
CA TYR A 119 -23.86 4.58 -13.49
C TYR A 119 -24.21 4.91 -14.95
N GLN A 120 -24.93 4.01 -15.63
CA GLN A 120 -25.42 4.26 -16.98
C GLN A 120 -26.38 5.45 -17.02
N ARG A 121 -27.25 5.56 -16.02
CA ARG A 121 -28.17 6.68 -15.88
C ARG A 121 -27.42 7.99 -15.65
N ARG A 122 -26.34 8.00 -14.84
CA ARG A 122 -25.48 9.19 -14.64
C ARG A 122 -24.87 9.67 -15.96
N ALA A 123 -24.44 8.74 -16.82
CA ALA A 123 -23.83 9.03 -18.12
C ALA A 123 -22.64 10.00 -18.01
N LEU A 124 -21.64 9.63 -17.19
CA LEU A 124 -20.41 10.40 -17.01
C LEU A 124 -19.73 10.73 -18.35
N GLY A 125 -19.18 11.93 -18.45
CA GLY A 125 -18.56 12.45 -19.67
C GLY A 125 -19.54 12.87 -20.79
N ARG A 126 -20.83 12.53 -20.69
CA ARG A 126 -21.86 12.95 -21.66
C ARG A 126 -22.76 14.04 -21.12
N ASN A 127 -23.12 13.97 -19.84
CA ASN A 127 -24.02 14.91 -19.18
C ASN A 127 -23.35 15.55 -17.95
N SER A 128 -23.69 16.80 -17.65
CA SER A 128 -23.38 17.38 -16.34
C SER A 128 -24.17 16.66 -15.23
N ALA A 129 -23.72 16.75 -13.97
CA ALA A 129 -24.50 16.23 -12.85
C ALA A 129 -25.90 16.86 -12.78
N ARG A 130 -26.00 18.16 -13.08
CA ARG A 130 -27.29 18.88 -13.08
C ARG A 130 -28.27 18.37 -14.13
N ASP A 131 -27.78 18.05 -15.33
CA ASP A 131 -28.63 17.43 -16.36
C ASP A 131 -29.03 16.01 -15.96
N ALA A 132 -28.10 15.28 -15.32
CA ALA A 132 -28.37 13.93 -14.86
C ALA A 132 -29.41 13.89 -13.74
N LEU A 133 -29.38 14.83 -12.80
CA LEU A 133 -30.23 14.88 -11.62
C LEU A 133 -31.73 14.80 -11.95
N ARG A 134 -32.17 15.36 -13.08
CA ARG A 134 -33.56 15.28 -13.57
C ARG A 134 -34.07 13.84 -13.78
N ARG A 135 -33.16 12.87 -13.87
CA ARG A 135 -33.44 11.44 -14.09
C ARG A 135 -33.35 10.63 -12.78
N PHE A 136 -32.98 11.25 -11.67
CA PHE A 136 -32.84 10.59 -10.37
C PHE A 136 -34.00 10.99 -9.45
N GLN A 137 -34.50 10.01 -8.72
CA GLN A 137 -35.45 10.19 -7.62
C GLN A 137 -34.72 9.97 -6.28
N PRO A 138 -35.28 10.40 -5.12
CA PRO A 138 -34.66 10.18 -3.82
C PRO A 138 -34.23 8.73 -3.56
N ARG A 139 -35.05 7.74 -3.94
CA ARG A 139 -34.71 6.32 -3.85
C ARG A 139 -33.48 5.90 -4.67
N ASP A 140 -33.24 6.56 -5.81
CA ASP A 140 -32.08 6.29 -6.67
C ASP A 140 -30.80 6.86 -6.04
N LEU A 141 -30.90 8.04 -5.42
CA LEU A 141 -29.80 8.67 -4.69
C LEU A 141 -29.45 7.89 -3.42
N ARG A 142 -30.44 7.34 -2.70
CA ARG A 142 -30.18 6.44 -1.59
C ARG A 142 -29.47 5.16 -2.01
N ASP A 143 -29.97 4.52 -3.08
CA ASP A 143 -29.31 3.33 -3.60
C ASP A 143 -27.86 3.65 -4.05
N LEU A 144 -27.60 4.86 -4.56
CA LEU A 144 -26.26 5.33 -4.89
C LEU A 144 -25.38 5.52 -3.64
N GLN A 145 -25.90 6.16 -2.57
CA GLN A 145 -25.18 6.30 -1.30
C GLN A 145 -24.76 4.94 -0.74
N VAL A 146 -25.67 3.96 -0.76
CA VAL A 146 -25.37 2.60 -0.27
C VAL A 146 -24.36 1.91 -1.17
N TRP A 147 -24.58 1.88 -2.49
CA TRP A 147 -23.70 1.14 -3.40
C TRP A 147 -22.28 1.67 -3.45
N PHE A 148 -22.10 2.99 -3.45
CA PHE A 148 -20.77 3.58 -3.38
C PHE A 148 -20.04 3.08 -2.13
N ASN A 149 -20.62 3.21 -0.94
CA ASN A 149 -19.95 2.78 0.29
C ASN A 149 -19.80 1.25 0.39
N LEU A 150 -20.76 0.47 -0.11
CA LEU A 150 -20.75 -0.98 -0.01
C LEU A 150 -19.71 -1.61 -0.94
N THR A 151 -19.54 -1.09 -2.16
CA THR A 151 -18.56 -1.66 -3.10
C THR A 151 -17.11 -1.50 -2.64
N TRP A 152 -16.84 -0.53 -1.76
CA TRP A 152 -15.53 -0.32 -1.18
C TRP A 152 -15.26 -1.25 0.00
N VAL A 153 -16.24 -1.96 0.55
CA VAL A 153 -15.98 -2.91 1.63
C VAL A 153 -15.29 -4.16 1.08
N HIS A 154 -14.19 -4.58 1.71
CA HIS A 154 -13.44 -5.74 1.25
C HIS A 154 -14.32 -7.01 1.18
N PRO A 155 -14.21 -7.84 0.12
CA PRO A 155 -15.07 -9.02 0.00
C PRO A 155 -14.98 -10.00 1.17
N LEU A 156 -13.80 -10.19 1.78
CA LEU A 156 -13.65 -11.00 3.00
C LEU A 156 -14.41 -10.44 4.20
N ALA A 157 -14.49 -9.10 4.33
CA ALA A 157 -15.27 -8.48 5.39
C ALA A 157 -16.77 -8.72 5.18
N ILE A 158 -17.22 -8.73 3.92
CA ILE A 158 -18.60 -9.08 3.56
C ILE A 158 -18.87 -10.58 3.78
N GLU A 159 -17.89 -11.46 3.53
CA GLU A 159 -18.00 -12.89 3.82
C GLU A 159 -18.17 -13.15 5.33
N GLN A 160 -17.58 -12.34 6.21
CA GLN A 160 -17.56 -12.54 7.65
C GLN A 160 -18.70 -11.83 8.42
N ASP A 161 -19.40 -10.88 7.80
CA ASP A 161 -20.43 -10.08 8.45
C ASP A 161 -21.80 -10.23 7.78
N ASP A 162 -22.78 -10.74 8.54
CA ASP A 162 -24.12 -11.03 8.02
C ASP A 162 -24.89 -9.78 7.58
N CYS A 163 -24.66 -8.62 8.21
CA CYS A 163 -25.31 -7.37 7.81
C CYS A 163 -24.81 -6.94 6.43
N LEU A 164 -23.49 -6.90 6.24
CA LEU A 164 -22.88 -6.56 4.94
C LEU A 164 -23.30 -7.55 3.84
N ARG A 165 -23.33 -8.85 4.15
CA ARG A 165 -23.76 -9.89 3.21
C ARG A 165 -25.22 -9.68 2.78
N THR A 166 -26.11 -9.43 3.74
CA THR A 166 -27.54 -9.18 3.49
C THR A 166 -27.75 -7.95 2.59
N LEU A 167 -27.01 -6.87 2.84
CA LEU A 167 -27.08 -5.66 2.00
C LEU A 167 -26.63 -5.95 0.56
N ARG A 168 -25.52 -6.69 0.39
CA ARG A 168 -25.01 -7.05 -0.94
C ARG A 168 -25.99 -7.94 -1.71
N GLU A 169 -26.60 -8.90 -1.03
CA GLU A 169 -27.61 -9.80 -1.62
C GLU A 169 -28.91 -9.08 -1.98
N LYS A 170 -29.38 -8.17 -1.12
CA LYS A 170 -30.57 -7.34 -1.38
C LYS A 170 -30.40 -6.50 -2.64
N GLY A 171 -29.24 -5.86 -2.78
CA GLY A 171 -28.75 -5.22 -3.99
C GLY A 171 -29.52 -3.98 -4.50
N ARG A 172 -30.71 -3.67 -3.99
CA ARG A 172 -31.50 -2.49 -4.37
C ARG A 172 -32.59 -2.16 -3.36
N HIS A 173 -33.20 -0.98 -3.52
CA HIS A 173 -34.32 -0.53 -2.69
C HIS A 173 -33.94 -0.51 -1.20
N PHE A 174 -32.76 0.04 -0.93
CA PHE A 174 -32.28 0.14 0.43
C PHE A 174 -33.15 1.08 1.26
N THR A 175 -33.14 0.92 2.58
CA THR A 175 -33.75 1.85 3.54
C THR A 175 -32.70 2.79 4.14
N GLU A 176 -33.13 3.83 4.85
CA GLU A 176 -32.19 4.73 5.53
C GLU A 176 -31.47 4.01 6.68
N GLU A 177 -32.17 3.11 7.38
CA GLU A 177 -31.61 2.30 8.46
C GLU A 177 -30.51 1.35 7.95
N GLU A 178 -30.69 0.77 6.77
CA GLU A 178 -29.70 -0.09 6.12
C GLU A 178 -28.45 0.67 5.68
N ARG A 179 -28.65 1.89 5.15
CA ARG A 179 -27.55 2.80 4.84
C ARG A 179 -26.78 3.17 6.11
N ASP A 180 -27.48 3.54 7.18
CA ASP A 180 -26.85 3.89 8.46
C ASP A 180 -26.09 2.71 9.07
N ALA A 181 -26.65 1.49 8.97
CA ALA A 181 -25.98 0.26 9.38
C ALA A 181 -24.68 0.02 8.59
N LEU A 182 -24.68 0.23 7.27
CA LEU A 182 -23.47 0.14 6.45
C LEU A 182 -22.39 1.15 6.87
N LEU A 183 -22.77 2.41 7.12
CA LEU A 183 -21.83 3.44 7.55
C LEU A 183 -21.29 3.17 8.96
N ALA A 184 -22.10 2.58 9.84
CA ALA A 184 -21.64 2.09 11.13
C ALA A 184 -20.61 0.95 10.97
N LYS A 185 -20.84 0.02 10.03
CA LYS A 185 -19.89 -1.05 9.71
C LYS A 185 -18.55 -0.53 9.19
N HIS A 186 -18.56 0.55 8.39
CA HIS A 186 -17.31 1.22 8.00
C HIS A 186 -16.50 1.64 9.23
N LEU A 187 -17.12 2.31 10.20
CA LEU A 187 -16.44 2.75 11.42
C LEU A 187 -15.96 1.57 12.29
N GLU A 188 -16.75 0.50 12.39
CA GLU A 188 -16.34 -0.74 13.08
C GLU A 188 -15.08 -1.34 12.46
N ILE A 189 -15.03 -1.43 11.12
CA ILE A 189 -13.86 -1.92 10.39
C ILE A 189 -12.65 -1.01 10.61
N LEU A 190 -12.81 0.32 10.48
CA LEU A 190 -11.70 1.26 10.70
C LEU A 190 -11.09 1.12 12.10
N LYS A 191 -11.93 0.95 13.13
CA LYS A 191 -11.49 0.71 14.51
C LYS A 191 -10.68 -0.58 14.66
N ARG A 192 -10.86 -1.55 13.76
CA ARG A 192 -10.19 -2.85 13.80
C ARG A 192 -8.84 -2.87 13.09
N ILE A 193 -8.55 -1.94 12.19
CA ILE A 193 -7.32 -1.94 11.37
C ILE A 193 -6.06 -1.99 12.24
N LEU A 194 -5.80 -0.98 13.07
CA LEU A 194 -4.57 -0.92 13.86
C LEU A 194 -4.45 -2.07 14.88
N PRO A 195 -5.52 -2.44 15.63
CA PRO A 195 -5.48 -3.61 16.49
C PRO A 195 -5.18 -4.93 15.76
N LEU A 196 -5.78 -5.16 14.58
CA LEU A 196 -5.55 -6.38 13.81
C LEU A 196 -4.09 -6.48 13.34
N HIS A 197 -3.51 -5.39 12.84
CA HIS A 197 -2.08 -5.36 12.47
C HIS A 197 -1.18 -5.63 13.67
N LYS A 198 -1.52 -5.08 14.84
CA LYS A 198 -0.80 -5.33 16.09
C LYS A 198 -0.85 -6.81 16.48
N GLU A 199 -2.02 -7.44 16.42
CA GLU A 199 -2.18 -8.88 16.72
C GLU A 199 -1.39 -9.78 15.75
N LEU A 200 -1.37 -9.43 14.45
CA LEU A 200 -0.55 -10.11 13.44
C LEU A 200 0.96 -10.01 13.76
N ALA A 201 1.40 -8.88 14.32
CA ALA A 201 2.77 -8.69 14.74
C ALA A 201 3.09 -9.45 16.04
N GLU A 202 2.21 -9.40 17.03
CA GLU A 202 2.37 -10.07 18.33
C GLU A 202 2.42 -11.60 18.21
N ARG A 203 1.69 -12.19 17.24
CA ARG A 203 1.79 -13.62 16.92
C ARG A 203 3.04 -13.99 16.11
N GLY A 204 3.88 -13.02 15.77
CA GLY A 204 5.17 -13.21 15.10
C GLY A 204 5.11 -13.37 13.59
N GLN A 205 3.93 -13.22 12.98
CA GLN A 205 3.73 -13.41 11.53
C GLN A 205 4.15 -12.18 10.72
N VAL A 206 3.88 -10.98 11.23
CA VAL A 206 4.15 -9.72 10.53
C VAL A 206 5.23 -8.91 11.25
N GLU A 207 6.15 -8.31 10.47
CA GLU A 207 6.98 -7.21 10.96
C GLU A 207 6.30 -5.89 10.58
N LEU A 208 6.05 -5.03 11.57
CA LEU A 208 5.54 -3.69 11.33
C LEU A 208 6.69 -2.69 11.23
N THR A 209 6.64 -1.88 10.18
CA THR A 209 7.64 -0.87 9.86
C THR A 209 6.98 0.49 9.61
N THR A 210 7.81 1.52 9.48
CA THR A 210 7.34 2.89 9.28
C THR A 210 8.07 3.61 8.15
N THR A 211 7.58 4.81 7.84
CA THR A 211 8.12 5.76 6.86
C THR A 211 8.24 7.12 7.55
N PRO A 212 9.13 8.04 7.10
CA PRO A 212 9.15 9.41 7.61
C PRO A 212 7.75 10.05 7.61
N TYR A 213 7.44 10.80 8.68
CA TYR A 213 6.05 11.00 9.16
C TYR A 213 4.98 11.38 8.13
N TYR A 214 5.24 12.37 7.27
CA TYR A 214 4.31 12.84 6.22
C TYR A 214 4.76 12.40 4.83
N HIS A 215 5.47 11.27 4.74
CA HIS A 215 5.99 10.74 3.48
C HIS A 215 6.88 11.70 2.66
N PRO A 216 7.78 12.52 3.27
CA PRO A 216 8.67 13.37 2.48
C PRO A 216 9.75 12.54 1.75
N ILE A 217 10.13 13.00 0.56
CA ILE A 217 11.33 12.54 -0.15
C ILE A 217 12.57 13.01 0.60
N LEU A 218 13.06 12.18 1.54
CA LEU A 218 14.15 12.55 2.45
C LEU A 218 15.39 13.07 1.74
N PRO A 219 15.88 12.49 0.62
CA PRO A 219 17.04 13.03 -0.08
C PRO A 219 16.92 14.53 -0.41
N LEU A 220 15.74 15.01 -0.79
CA LEU A 220 15.51 16.42 -1.14
C LEU A 220 15.43 17.35 0.09
N LEU A 221 15.18 16.77 1.27
CA LEU A 221 15.34 17.47 2.55
C LEU A 221 16.80 17.54 2.99
N PHE A 222 17.70 16.69 2.51
CA PHE A 222 19.13 16.83 2.79
C PHE A 222 19.81 17.83 1.86
N ASP A 223 19.65 17.66 0.54
CA ASP A 223 20.13 18.59 -0.47
C ASP A 223 19.36 18.35 -1.76
N LYS A 224 18.72 19.39 -2.31
CA LYS A 224 17.93 19.27 -3.54
C LYS A 224 18.81 18.95 -4.76
N LYS A 225 20.12 19.20 -4.67
CA LYS A 225 21.08 18.82 -5.73
C LYS A 225 21.22 17.31 -5.88
N LEU A 226 20.90 16.51 -4.85
CA LEU A 226 20.91 15.05 -4.95
C LEU A 226 19.95 14.54 -6.04
N ALA A 227 18.93 15.31 -6.42
CA ALA A 227 18.08 14.99 -7.56
C ALA A 227 18.88 14.81 -8.86
N ARG A 228 20.04 15.48 -9.01
CA ARG A 228 20.87 15.37 -10.21
C ARG A 228 21.70 14.09 -10.29
N GLU A 229 21.77 13.33 -9.21
CA GLU A 229 22.42 12.03 -9.25
C GLU A 229 21.57 11.06 -10.09
N ALA A 230 20.27 10.96 -9.78
CA ALA A 230 19.29 10.24 -10.61
C ALA A 230 18.97 10.94 -11.94
N LEU A 231 18.73 12.26 -11.91
CA LEU A 231 18.26 13.04 -13.06
C LEU A 231 19.24 14.18 -13.39
N PRO A 232 20.38 13.93 -14.08
CA PRO A 232 21.44 14.92 -14.29
C PRO A 232 20.97 16.28 -14.85
N GLU A 233 19.99 16.24 -15.74
CA GLU A 233 19.47 17.42 -16.45
C GLU A 233 18.27 18.08 -15.76
N VAL A 234 17.88 17.64 -14.56
CA VAL A 234 16.73 18.20 -13.86
C VAL A 234 16.96 19.67 -13.50
N LYS A 235 15.95 20.50 -13.77
CA LYS A 235 15.92 21.90 -13.35
C LYS A 235 15.66 21.96 -11.86
N LEU A 236 16.62 22.50 -11.11
CA LEU A 236 16.48 22.71 -9.67
C LEU A 236 15.77 24.04 -9.35
N PRO A 237 15.04 24.11 -8.22
CA PRO A 237 14.52 25.38 -7.73
C PRO A 237 15.65 26.36 -7.39
N ARG A 238 15.31 27.67 -7.32
CA ARG A 238 16.28 28.73 -7.02
C ARG A 238 17.02 28.51 -5.70
N TYR A 239 16.33 27.98 -4.68
CA TYR A 239 16.93 27.58 -3.41
C TYR A 239 17.17 26.07 -3.42
N THR A 240 18.43 25.66 -3.33
CA THR A 240 18.83 24.25 -3.38
C THR A 240 19.21 23.66 -2.02
N GLY A 241 19.30 24.47 -0.97
CA GLY A 241 19.67 24.00 0.36
C GLY A 241 18.66 22.98 0.92
N GLY A 242 19.14 22.12 1.82
CA GLY A 242 18.31 21.20 2.57
C GLY A 242 17.60 21.84 3.76
N TYR A 243 16.79 21.00 4.39
CA TYR A 243 16.14 21.13 5.70
C TYR A 243 16.41 19.85 6.52
N PRO A 244 17.68 19.53 6.85
CA PRO A 244 18.02 18.29 7.56
C PRO A 244 17.39 18.21 8.97
N GLU A 245 17.10 19.35 9.59
CA GLU A 245 16.35 19.42 10.85
C GLU A 245 14.91 18.94 10.68
N ASP A 246 14.27 19.28 9.57
CA ASP A 246 12.92 18.79 9.24
C ASP A 246 12.95 17.29 8.94
N ALA A 247 13.98 16.82 8.22
CA ALA A 247 14.19 15.38 8.02
C ALA A 247 14.30 14.63 9.35
N ALA A 248 15.05 15.17 10.32
CA ALA A 248 15.16 14.60 11.66
C ALA A 248 13.82 14.59 12.41
N VAL A 249 13.01 15.65 12.27
CA VAL A 249 11.67 15.70 12.87
C VAL A 249 10.76 14.61 12.27
N HIS A 250 10.77 14.43 10.95
CA HIS A 250 9.97 13.40 10.29
C HIS A 250 10.35 11.99 10.70
N VAL A 251 11.65 11.69 10.84
CA VAL A 251 12.11 10.40 11.33
C VAL A 251 11.72 10.23 12.80
N ARG A 252 12.09 11.18 13.68
CA ARG A 252 11.79 11.09 15.12
C ARG A 252 10.28 10.88 15.38
N ARG A 253 9.42 11.69 14.79
CA ARG A 253 7.96 11.58 14.98
C ARG A 253 7.41 10.26 14.46
N ALA A 254 7.97 9.71 13.38
CA ALA A 254 7.55 8.41 12.86
C ALA A 254 7.80 7.28 13.86
N LEU A 255 8.99 7.29 14.50
CA LEU A 255 9.30 6.31 15.54
C LEU A 255 8.41 6.48 16.78
N GLU A 256 8.18 7.72 17.21
CA GLU A 256 7.29 8.04 18.35
C GLU A 256 5.85 7.55 18.07
N GLU A 257 5.32 7.77 16.86
CA GLU A 257 3.98 7.34 16.47
C GLU A 257 3.86 5.82 16.35
N HIS A 258 4.88 5.16 15.82
CA HIS A 258 4.93 3.70 15.74
C HIS A 258 4.98 3.07 17.13
N GLU A 259 5.81 3.60 18.04
CA GLU A 259 5.89 3.15 19.43
C GLU A 259 4.57 3.38 20.18
N ARG A 260 3.94 4.55 20.00
CA ARG A 260 2.62 4.85 20.56
C ARG A 260 1.54 3.88 20.08
N THR A 261 1.60 3.46 18.82
CA THR A 261 0.56 2.62 18.22
C THR A 261 0.76 1.13 18.46
N PHE A 262 1.99 0.64 18.34
CA PHE A 262 2.29 -0.80 18.39
C PHE A 262 3.04 -1.22 19.66
N GLY A 263 3.49 -0.27 20.48
CA GLY A 263 4.17 -0.53 21.75
C GLY A 263 5.68 -0.75 21.64
N HIS A 264 6.25 -0.66 20.44
CA HIS A 264 7.68 -0.76 20.22
C HIS A 264 8.13 0.12 19.05
N LYS A 265 9.40 0.52 19.05
CA LYS A 265 10.01 1.20 17.90
C LYS A 265 10.18 0.23 16.71
N PRO A 266 10.08 0.71 15.47
CA PRO A 266 10.31 -0.11 14.29
C PRO A 266 11.82 -0.36 14.10
N LYS A 267 12.20 -1.56 13.67
CA LYS A 267 13.58 -1.89 13.28
C LYS A 267 13.85 -1.51 11.82
N GLY A 268 12.84 -1.65 10.96
CA GLY A 268 12.89 -1.32 9.54
C GLY A 268 12.21 0.01 9.20
N MET A 269 12.66 0.63 8.12
CA MET A 269 11.99 1.78 7.52
C MET A 269 11.90 1.62 6.01
N TRP A 270 10.70 1.79 5.45
CA TRP A 270 10.53 2.07 4.02
C TRP A 270 10.65 3.58 3.81
N PRO A 271 11.70 4.09 3.16
CA PRO A 271 11.78 5.50 2.79
C PRO A 271 10.65 5.85 1.82
N ALA A 272 10.11 7.06 1.89
CA ALA A 272 9.04 7.51 1.00
C ALA A 272 9.45 7.32 -0.46
N GLU A 273 8.61 6.65 -1.26
CA GLU A 273 8.91 6.29 -2.65
C GLU A 273 10.20 5.47 -2.84
N GLY A 274 10.62 4.70 -1.83
CA GLY A 274 11.92 4.03 -1.81
C GLY A 274 13.10 5.00 -1.94
N SER A 275 12.89 6.30 -1.67
CA SER A 275 13.89 7.34 -1.92
C SER A 275 15.02 7.31 -0.90
N VAL A 276 16.23 7.10 -1.41
CA VAL A 276 17.45 6.94 -0.61
C VAL A 276 18.56 7.86 -1.08
N CYS A 277 19.50 8.15 -0.19
CA CYS A 277 20.79 8.73 -0.52
C CYS A 277 21.82 8.39 0.57
N GLN A 278 23.10 8.40 0.22
CA GLN A 278 24.20 8.16 1.14
C GLN A 278 24.15 9.05 2.41
N ALA A 279 23.78 10.33 2.26
CA ALA A 279 23.78 11.32 3.35
C ALA A 279 22.71 11.06 4.44
N MET A 280 21.67 10.26 4.16
CA MET A 280 20.60 10.04 5.14
C MET A 280 20.94 8.94 6.17
N LEU A 281 21.95 8.11 5.91
CA LEU A 281 22.24 6.93 6.73
C LEU A 281 22.53 7.28 8.20
N PRO A 282 23.31 8.33 8.53
CA PRO A 282 23.55 8.71 9.93
C PRO A 282 22.27 9.08 10.66
N LEU A 283 21.35 9.80 10.01
CA LEU A 283 20.06 10.18 10.58
C LEU A 283 19.20 8.96 10.93
N LEU A 284 19.17 7.94 10.07
CA LEU A 284 18.38 6.75 10.34
C LEU A 284 19.02 5.88 11.44
N ALA A 285 20.34 5.69 11.37
CA ALA A 285 21.08 4.88 12.34
C ALA A 285 21.01 5.45 13.76
N GLN A 286 21.12 6.78 13.93
CA GLN A 286 21.01 7.42 15.26
C GLN A 286 19.62 7.23 15.90
N HIS A 287 18.58 7.04 15.09
CA HIS A 287 17.22 6.78 15.55
C HIS A 287 16.96 5.28 15.78
N GLY A 288 17.95 4.41 15.57
CA GLY A 288 17.85 2.98 15.85
C GLY A 288 17.22 2.16 14.72
N ILE A 289 17.01 2.75 13.54
CA ILE A 289 16.68 1.99 12.34
C ILE A 289 17.86 1.08 12.01
N ARG A 290 17.56 -0.16 11.62
CA ARG A 290 18.53 -1.22 11.34
C ARG A 290 18.57 -1.60 9.87
N TRP A 291 17.46 -1.45 9.17
CA TRP A 291 17.37 -1.77 7.76
C TRP A 291 16.45 -0.82 6.99
N ILE A 292 16.77 -0.60 5.71
CA ILE A 292 15.95 0.10 4.73
C ILE A 292 15.82 -0.75 3.46
N ALA A 293 14.87 -0.42 2.59
CA ALA A 293 14.75 -1.04 1.27
C ALA A 293 14.53 0.01 0.17
N THR A 294 14.92 -0.33 -1.06
CA THR A 294 14.73 0.51 -2.25
C THR A 294 14.67 -0.36 -3.51
N ASP A 295 14.70 0.25 -4.70
CA ASP A 295 14.57 -0.43 -5.99
C ASP A 295 15.89 -1.00 -6.53
N GLU A 296 15.81 -2.08 -7.31
CA GLU A 296 16.98 -2.65 -8.00
C GLU A 296 17.67 -1.68 -8.95
N GLU A 297 16.97 -0.66 -9.48
CA GLU A 297 17.59 0.37 -10.30
C GLU A 297 18.60 1.21 -9.50
N VAL A 298 18.32 1.47 -8.22
CA VAL A 298 19.28 2.14 -7.31
C VAL A 298 20.49 1.24 -7.06
N LEU A 299 20.31 -0.08 -6.93
CA LEU A 299 21.44 -1.03 -6.85
C LEU A 299 22.24 -1.03 -8.16
N SER A 300 21.56 -0.99 -9.30
CA SER A 300 22.19 -0.92 -10.61
C SER A 300 23.10 0.30 -10.71
N ALA A 301 22.59 1.48 -10.37
CA ALA A 301 23.34 2.73 -10.36
C ALA A 301 24.49 2.69 -9.35
N SER A 302 24.24 2.21 -8.12
CA SER A 302 25.25 2.07 -7.05
C SER A 302 26.39 1.10 -7.42
N THR A 303 26.12 0.16 -8.33
CA THR A 303 27.10 -0.83 -8.80
C THR A 303 27.59 -0.58 -10.22
N HIS A 304 27.32 0.60 -10.79
CA HIS A 304 27.71 0.98 -12.15
C HIS A 304 27.24 -0.02 -13.22
N GLY A 305 26.01 -0.52 -13.09
CA GLY A 305 25.38 -1.46 -14.01
C GLY A 305 25.83 -2.92 -13.84
N ALA A 306 26.59 -3.25 -12.80
CA ALA A 306 26.99 -4.64 -12.55
C ALA A 306 25.80 -5.53 -12.17
N VAL A 307 24.74 -4.95 -11.62
CA VAL A 307 23.41 -5.59 -11.49
C VAL A 307 22.48 -4.87 -12.45
N SER A 308 21.88 -5.59 -13.38
CA SER A 308 20.91 -5.02 -14.33
C SER A 308 20.06 -6.14 -14.92
N ARG A 309 18.94 -5.80 -15.58
CA ARG A 309 18.23 -6.77 -16.42
C ARG A 309 18.74 -6.72 -17.85
N ASP A 310 18.69 -7.86 -18.55
CA ASP A 310 18.93 -7.92 -19.99
C ASP A 310 17.65 -7.59 -20.79
N GLY A 311 17.74 -7.56 -22.13
CA GLY A 311 16.61 -7.23 -22.99
C GLY A 311 15.45 -8.25 -22.94
N SER A 312 15.66 -9.40 -22.31
CA SER A 312 14.64 -10.43 -22.05
C SER A 312 14.10 -10.36 -20.62
N GLY A 313 14.57 -9.41 -19.79
CA GLY A 313 14.13 -9.21 -18.41
C GLY A 313 14.88 -10.07 -17.37
N HIS A 314 15.89 -10.85 -17.77
CA HIS A 314 16.66 -11.65 -16.82
C HIS A 314 17.71 -10.82 -16.09
N VAL A 315 17.85 -11.06 -14.79
CA VAL A 315 18.85 -10.39 -13.95
C VAL A 315 20.25 -10.89 -14.28
N ARG A 316 21.15 -9.96 -14.60
CA ARG A 316 22.59 -10.20 -14.69
C ARG A 316 23.18 -10.20 -13.29
N ASN A 317 24.02 -11.18 -12.99
CA ASN A 317 24.57 -11.42 -11.66
C ASN A 317 23.46 -11.54 -10.59
N PRO A 318 22.51 -12.48 -10.75
CA PRO A 318 21.37 -12.63 -9.84
C PRO A 318 21.79 -12.83 -8.39
N GLU A 319 22.95 -13.46 -8.15
CA GLU A 319 23.51 -13.62 -6.83
C GLU A 319 23.75 -12.29 -6.12
N LYS A 320 23.91 -11.17 -6.85
CA LYS A 320 24.07 -9.82 -6.29
C LYS A 320 22.73 -9.13 -6.01
N LEU A 321 21.70 -9.34 -6.83
CA LEU A 321 20.39 -8.75 -6.55
C LEU A 321 19.73 -9.42 -5.33
N TYR A 322 19.74 -10.75 -5.30
CA TYR A 322 19.00 -11.53 -4.30
C TYR A 322 19.78 -11.75 -3.00
N ARG A 323 20.43 -10.69 -2.51
CA ARG A 323 21.12 -10.66 -1.21
C ARG A 323 20.98 -9.27 -0.55
N PRO A 324 21.11 -9.18 0.77
CA PRO A 324 21.23 -7.89 1.43
C PRO A 324 22.66 -7.33 1.35
N TYR A 325 22.78 -6.02 1.54
CA TYR A 325 24.03 -5.28 1.61
C TYR A 325 24.13 -4.46 2.89
N LYS A 326 25.35 -4.10 3.29
CA LYS A 326 25.62 -3.01 4.23
C LYS A 326 25.80 -1.70 3.47
N VAL A 327 25.30 -0.61 4.02
CA VAL A 327 25.62 0.76 3.60
C VAL A 327 26.17 1.52 4.80
N ARG A 328 27.22 2.33 4.57
CA ARG A 328 27.98 2.99 5.64
C ARG A 328 28.27 4.44 5.32
N GLU A 329 28.05 5.33 6.30
CA GLU A 329 28.43 6.75 6.25
C GLU A 329 29.03 7.14 7.61
N GLY A 330 30.34 7.39 7.67
CA GLY A 330 31.04 7.54 8.95
C GLY A 330 30.90 6.29 9.82
N GLU A 331 30.46 6.47 11.08
CA GLU A 331 30.20 5.37 12.03
C GLU A 331 28.80 4.74 11.86
N ALA A 332 27.95 5.30 10.99
CA ALA A 332 26.61 4.78 10.76
C ALA A 332 26.65 3.59 9.79
N GLU A 333 25.96 2.51 10.16
CA GLU A 333 25.79 1.31 9.33
C GLU A 333 24.32 0.88 9.35
N LEU A 334 23.78 0.56 8.17
CA LEU A 334 22.44 -0.02 7.99
C LEU A 334 22.52 -1.22 7.05
N CYS A 335 21.58 -2.14 7.20
CA CYS A 335 21.30 -3.13 6.17
C CYS A 335 20.41 -2.51 5.09
N ILE A 336 20.62 -2.89 3.84
CA ILE A 336 19.74 -2.53 2.73
C ILE A 336 19.43 -3.77 1.89
N LEU A 337 18.19 -3.87 1.44
CA LEU A 337 17.75 -4.84 0.45
C LEU A 337 17.08 -4.13 -0.72
N PHE A 338 17.00 -4.83 -1.85
CA PHE A 338 16.51 -4.27 -3.09
C PHE A 338 15.31 -5.06 -3.59
N ARG A 339 14.29 -4.33 -4.06
CA ARG A 339 13.07 -4.86 -4.65
C ARG A 339 13.41 -5.54 -5.98
N ASP A 340 12.88 -6.75 -6.18
CA ASP A 340 12.70 -7.29 -7.53
C ASP A 340 11.55 -6.54 -8.20
N HIS A 341 11.92 -5.58 -9.04
CA HIS A 341 10.97 -4.68 -9.71
C HIS A 341 9.97 -5.48 -10.54
N ALA A 342 10.47 -6.40 -11.36
CA ALA A 342 9.66 -7.18 -12.30
C ALA A 342 8.60 -8.03 -11.58
N LEU A 343 8.97 -8.76 -10.52
CA LEU A 343 8.02 -9.58 -9.75
C LEU A 343 6.97 -8.73 -9.03
N SER A 344 7.39 -7.58 -8.49
CA SER A 344 6.47 -6.66 -7.83
C SER A 344 5.47 -6.07 -8.84
N ASP A 345 5.92 -5.72 -10.05
CA ASP A 345 5.07 -5.22 -11.13
C ASP A 345 4.13 -6.27 -11.69
N LEU A 346 4.50 -7.56 -11.66
CA LEU A 346 3.58 -8.63 -12.02
C LEU A 346 2.32 -8.57 -11.15
N ILE A 347 2.47 -8.37 -9.84
CA ILE A 347 1.34 -8.20 -8.90
C ILE A 347 0.68 -6.83 -9.09
N GLY A 348 1.48 -5.75 -9.20
CA GLY A 348 0.96 -4.40 -9.28
C GLY A 348 0.13 -4.12 -10.55
N PHE A 349 0.52 -4.70 -11.69
CA PHE A 349 0.02 -4.21 -13.00
C PHE A 349 -0.37 -5.31 -13.98
N HIS A 350 0.20 -6.52 -13.90
CA HIS A 350 0.00 -7.54 -14.93
C HIS A 350 -1.05 -8.59 -14.57
N TYR A 351 -0.98 -9.18 -13.38
CA TYR A 351 -1.83 -10.29 -12.98
C TYR A 351 -3.30 -9.92 -12.78
N GLN A 352 -3.62 -8.62 -12.68
CA GLN A 352 -4.99 -8.11 -12.69
C GLN A 352 -5.81 -8.54 -13.93
N ARG A 353 -5.15 -8.99 -15.01
CA ARG A 353 -5.77 -9.47 -16.25
C ARG A 353 -5.63 -10.99 -16.46
N SER A 354 -5.08 -11.69 -15.48
CA SER A 354 -4.75 -13.11 -15.58
C SER A 354 -5.75 -13.96 -14.79
N ASP A 355 -5.80 -15.26 -15.12
CA ASP A 355 -6.41 -16.23 -14.22
C ASP A 355 -5.65 -16.26 -12.89
N PRO A 356 -6.34 -16.18 -11.72
CA PRO A 356 -5.69 -16.11 -10.41
C PRO A 356 -4.73 -17.26 -10.10
N HIS A 357 -5.09 -18.49 -10.46
CA HIS A 357 -4.24 -19.65 -10.19
C HIS A 357 -3.06 -19.69 -11.17
N ALA A 358 -3.28 -19.43 -12.45
CA ALA A 358 -2.20 -19.34 -13.42
C ALA A 358 -1.18 -18.24 -13.07
N ALA A 359 -1.65 -17.10 -12.55
CA ALA A 359 -0.79 -16.01 -12.07
C ALA A 359 0.07 -16.43 -10.86
N ALA A 360 -0.53 -17.08 -9.86
CA ALA A 360 0.21 -17.62 -8.72
C ALA A 360 1.26 -18.67 -9.15
N ASP A 361 0.91 -19.54 -10.09
CA ASP A 361 1.79 -20.60 -10.62
C ASP A 361 2.95 -20.00 -11.41
N HIS A 362 2.67 -19.00 -12.25
CA HIS A 362 3.69 -18.24 -12.95
C HIS A 362 4.66 -17.58 -11.97
N PHE A 363 4.16 -16.97 -10.90
CA PHE A 363 5.02 -16.37 -9.88
C PHE A 363 5.95 -17.39 -9.23
N MET A 364 5.44 -18.57 -8.85
CA MET A 364 6.28 -19.64 -8.29
C MET A 364 7.35 -20.13 -9.28
N ASN A 365 7.01 -20.20 -10.58
CA ASN A 365 7.98 -20.57 -11.62
C ASN A 365 9.08 -19.52 -11.76
N CYS A 366 8.76 -18.23 -11.65
CA CYS A 366 9.76 -17.17 -11.61
C CYS A 366 10.70 -17.32 -10.40
N LEU A 367 10.16 -17.60 -9.21
CA LEU A 367 10.98 -17.87 -8.01
C LEU A 367 11.87 -19.09 -8.18
N ALA A 368 11.38 -20.17 -8.77
CA ALA A 368 12.17 -21.36 -9.06
C ALA A 368 13.32 -21.05 -10.04
N GLY A 369 13.07 -20.22 -11.07
CA GLY A 369 14.10 -19.72 -11.97
C GLY A 369 15.17 -18.90 -11.25
N ILE A 370 14.77 -18.04 -10.32
CA ILE A 370 15.68 -17.29 -9.46
C ILE A 370 16.54 -18.24 -8.62
N GLY A 371 15.95 -19.25 -7.98
CA GLY A 371 16.70 -20.23 -7.17
C GLY A 371 17.66 -21.09 -7.98
N GLN A 372 17.40 -21.27 -9.28
CA GLN A 372 18.33 -21.94 -10.20
C GLN A 372 19.51 -21.05 -10.59
N ALA A 373 19.25 -19.75 -10.78
CA ALA A 373 20.25 -18.80 -11.24
C ALA A 373 21.11 -18.25 -10.09
N ALA A 374 20.52 -18.05 -8.91
CA ALA A 374 21.22 -17.62 -7.71
C ALA A 374 22.10 -18.78 -7.20
N SER A 375 23.41 -18.52 -7.14
CA SER A 375 24.39 -19.45 -6.58
C SER A 375 24.79 -18.98 -5.18
N GLY A 376 24.69 -19.85 -4.18
CA GLY A 376 25.08 -19.53 -2.81
C GLY A 376 24.66 -20.59 -1.80
N ASP A 377 25.29 -20.56 -0.62
CA ASP A 377 24.97 -21.44 0.51
C ASP A 377 23.77 -20.92 1.34
N GLU A 378 23.40 -19.65 1.17
CA GLU A 378 22.27 -18.99 1.84
C GLU A 378 21.05 -18.92 0.92
N PRO A 379 19.82 -18.90 1.49
CA PRO A 379 18.63 -18.70 0.68
C PRO A 379 18.66 -17.35 -0.05
N ALA A 380 18.29 -17.34 -1.33
CA ALA A 380 18.20 -16.13 -2.13
C ALA A 380 17.09 -15.22 -1.58
N LEU A 381 17.42 -13.98 -1.24
CA LEU A 381 16.49 -12.98 -0.73
C LEU A 381 15.72 -12.35 -1.89
N VAL A 382 14.45 -12.69 -2.05
CA VAL A 382 13.59 -12.10 -3.08
C VAL A 382 12.66 -11.07 -2.43
N GLY A 383 12.99 -9.78 -2.62
CA GLY A 383 12.20 -8.65 -2.13
C GLY A 383 11.06 -8.30 -3.08
N VAL A 384 9.81 -8.46 -2.65
CA VAL A 384 8.62 -8.02 -3.40
C VAL A 384 8.00 -6.86 -2.64
N ILE A 385 8.14 -5.65 -3.18
CA ILE A 385 7.82 -4.42 -2.47
C ILE A 385 6.92 -3.57 -3.35
N LEU A 386 5.73 -3.22 -2.86
CA LEU A 386 4.72 -2.49 -3.60
C LEU A 386 3.68 -1.87 -2.66
N ASP A 387 2.92 -0.92 -3.18
CA ASP A 387 1.78 -0.34 -2.47
C ASP A 387 0.73 -1.40 -2.17
N GLY A 388 0.17 -1.32 -0.96
CA GLY A 388 -0.83 -2.25 -0.46
C GLY A 388 -2.23 -1.99 -0.99
N GLU A 389 -2.54 -0.80 -1.51
CA GLU A 389 -3.91 -0.43 -1.87
C GLU A 389 -4.17 -0.31 -3.37
N ASN A 390 -3.13 -0.06 -4.18
CA ASN A 390 -3.31 0.50 -5.53
C ASN A 390 -3.88 -0.47 -6.56
N CYS A 391 -3.50 -1.75 -6.56
CA CYS A 391 -3.84 -2.64 -7.67
C CYS A 391 -5.21 -3.31 -7.52
N TRP A 392 -5.74 -3.47 -6.30
CA TRP A 392 -6.84 -4.40 -6.05
C TRP A 392 -8.19 -4.00 -6.66
N GLU A 393 -8.43 -2.72 -6.93
CA GLU A 393 -9.63 -2.27 -7.66
C GLU A 393 -9.69 -2.77 -9.11
N HIS A 394 -8.54 -3.12 -9.67
CA HIS A 394 -8.43 -3.64 -11.03
C HIS A 394 -8.47 -5.17 -11.08
N TYR A 395 -8.38 -5.86 -9.94
CA TYR A 395 -8.56 -7.29 -9.89
C TYR A 395 -10.05 -7.64 -9.79
N PRO A 396 -10.52 -8.65 -10.54
CA PRO A 396 -11.82 -9.26 -10.27
C PRO A 396 -11.94 -9.67 -8.79
N GLY A 397 -13.07 -9.35 -8.17
CA GLY A 397 -13.32 -9.68 -6.76
C GLY A 397 -12.32 -9.06 -5.78
N GLY A 398 -11.70 -7.92 -6.12
CA GLY A 398 -10.74 -7.25 -5.24
C GLY A 398 -9.44 -8.02 -5.03
N GLY A 399 -9.12 -8.99 -5.89
CA GLY A 399 -7.90 -9.78 -5.80
C GLY A 399 -7.96 -10.96 -4.82
N VAL A 400 -9.12 -11.24 -4.19
CA VAL A 400 -9.26 -12.30 -3.19
C VAL A 400 -8.81 -13.68 -3.71
N ASP A 401 -9.27 -14.07 -4.89
CA ASP A 401 -8.92 -15.38 -5.48
C ASP A 401 -7.41 -15.47 -5.77
N PHE A 402 -6.81 -14.37 -6.24
CA PHE A 402 -5.38 -14.30 -6.51
C PHE A 402 -4.57 -14.37 -5.21
N LEU A 403 -4.89 -13.57 -4.19
CA LEU A 403 -4.16 -13.56 -2.93
C LEU A 403 -4.28 -14.90 -2.20
N ARG A 404 -5.46 -15.54 -2.21
CA ARG A 404 -5.63 -16.90 -1.66
C ARG A 404 -4.76 -17.91 -2.41
N ALA A 405 -4.78 -17.92 -3.75
CA ALA A 405 -3.95 -18.82 -4.54
C ALA A 405 -2.45 -18.55 -4.34
N PHE A 406 -2.05 -17.29 -4.34
CA PHE A 406 -0.68 -16.84 -4.19
C PHE A 406 -0.10 -17.20 -2.81
N TYR A 407 -0.80 -16.87 -1.72
CA TYR A 407 -0.35 -17.21 -0.36
C TYR A 407 -0.31 -18.72 -0.14
N GLN A 408 -1.32 -19.46 -0.61
CA GLN A 408 -1.34 -20.91 -0.56
C GLN A 408 -0.12 -21.52 -1.26
N ARG A 409 0.26 -21.02 -2.45
CA ARG A 409 1.45 -21.50 -3.15
C ARG A 409 2.74 -21.11 -2.43
N CYS A 410 2.85 -19.89 -1.90
CA CYS A 410 4.02 -19.46 -1.15
C CYS A 410 4.33 -20.37 0.05
N ILE A 411 3.31 -20.82 0.78
CA ILE A 411 3.49 -21.67 1.98
C ILE A 411 3.65 -23.16 1.66
N GLN A 412 3.23 -23.62 0.48
CA GLN A 412 3.27 -25.04 0.09
C GLN A 412 4.40 -25.42 -0.86
N THR A 413 4.93 -24.47 -1.63
CA THR A 413 5.98 -24.76 -2.62
C THR A 413 7.29 -25.11 -1.93
N PRO A 414 7.84 -26.33 -2.11
CA PRO A 414 9.11 -26.70 -1.51
C PRO A 414 10.25 -25.80 -1.97
N GLY A 415 11.12 -25.41 -1.05
CA GLY A 415 12.24 -24.50 -1.32
C GLY A 415 11.83 -23.02 -1.35
N VAL A 416 10.56 -22.67 -1.23
CA VAL A 416 10.11 -21.28 -1.01
C VAL A 416 9.71 -21.11 0.43
N LYS A 417 10.22 -20.05 1.07
CA LYS A 417 9.89 -19.71 2.44
C LYS A 417 9.48 -18.23 2.55
N PRO A 418 8.22 -17.92 2.85
CA PRO A 418 7.82 -16.55 3.17
C PRO A 418 8.45 -16.13 4.51
N MET A 419 9.03 -14.94 4.55
CA MET A 419 9.74 -14.41 5.72
C MET A 419 9.48 -12.91 5.90
N LYS A 420 9.55 -12.46 7.16
CA LYS A 420 9.72 -11.04 7.48
C LYS A 420 11.15 -10.62 7.12
N ILE A 421 11.32 -9.36 6.72
CA ILE A 421 12.64 -8.84 6.30
C ILE A 421 13.63 -8.90 7.47
N GLY A 422 13.22 -8.42 8.66
CA GLY A 422 14.03 -8.44 9.87
C GLY A 422 14.47 -9.85 10.27
N ASP A 423 13.57 -10.84 10.21
CA ASP A 423 13.90 -12.24 10.52
C ASP A 423 14.94 -12.81 9.54
N TYR A 424 14.88 -12.43 8.26
CA TYR A 424 15.89 -12.83 7.30
C TYR A 424 17.24 -12.18 7.64
N LEU A 425 17.27 -10.87 7.88
CA LEU A 425 18.50 -10.13 8.16
C LEU A 425 19.17 -10.54 9.48
N GLU A 426 18.40 -10.94 10.49
CA GLU A 426 18.92 -11.49 11.74
C GLU A 426 19.59 -12.86 11.53
N ARG A 427 19.04 -13.70 10.64
CA ARG A 427 19.55 -15.05 10.37
C ARG A 427 20.68 -15.08 9.34
N TYR A 428 20.62 -14.19 8.34
CA TYR A 428 21.53 -14.11 7.20
C TYR A 428 22.01 -12.65 7.04
N PRO A 429 22.83 -12.15 7.98
CA PRO A 429 23.27 -10.75 7.95
C PRO A 429 24.16 -10.48 6.73
N PRO A 430 24.10 -9.26 6.15
CA PRO A 430 24.85 -8.92 4.96
C PRO A 430 26.36 -9.02 5.18
N ARG A 431 27.03 -9.69 4.24
CA ARG A 431 28.49 -9.85 4.21
C ARG A 431 29.16 -8.77 3.36
N GLU A 432 28.47 -8.32 2.32
CA GLU A 432 28.94 -7.31 1.36
C GLU A 432 28.57 -5.90 1.81
N THR A 433 29.41 -4.93 1.46
CA THR A 433 29.17 -3.51 1.70
C THR A 433 29.10 -2.79 0.36
N LEU A 434 28.05 -2.00 0.13
CA LEU A 434 27.99 -1.10 -1.01
C LEU A 434 28.94 0.09 -0.77
N PRO A 435 29.87 0.37 -1.71
CA PRO A 435 30.82 1.48 -1.54
C PRO A 435 30.14 2.84 -1.46
N HIS A 436 29.04 3.02 -2.21
CA HIS A 436 28.26 4.25 -2.26
C HIS A 436 26.81 3.88 -2.55
N LEU A 437 25.88 4.47 -1.81
CA LEU A 437 24.45 4.36 -2.06
C LEU A 437 24.02 5.52 -2.96
N PHE A 438 23.71 5.18 -4.21
CA PHE A 438 23.23 6.13 -5.20
C PHE A 438 21.96 6.83 -4.72
N ALA A 439 21.88 8.16 -4.91
CA ALA A 439 20.66 8.89 -4.58
C ALA A 439 19.57 8.65 -5.64
N GLY A 440 18.47 8.01 -5.23
CA GLY A 440 17.41 7.58 -6.14
C GLY A 440 16.15 7.07 -5.41
N SER A 441 15.08 6.80 -6.16
CA SER A 441 13.79 6.25 -5.73
C SER A 441 13.36 5.06 -6.59
N TRP A 442 12.25 4.40 -6.25
CA TRP A 442 11.63 3.37 -7.10
C TRP A 442 10.80 3.90 -8.29
N ILE A 443 10.65 5.22 -8.39
CA ILE A 443 10.03 5.89 -9.54
C ILE A 443 11.19 6.26 -10.47
N SER A 444 11.06 5.82 -11.73
CA SER A 444 12.08 5.85 -12.80
C SER A 444 13.08 7.01 -12.74
N HIS A 445 14.34 6.67 -12.98
CA HIS A 445 15.48 7.60 -13.04
C HIS A 445 15.74 8.14 -14.44
#